data_AF-A0A1M7LTM7-F1
#
_entry.id   AF-A0A1M7LTM7-F1
#
_cell.length_a   1.000
_cell.length_b   1.000
_cell.length_c   1.000
_cell.angle_alpha   90.00
_cell.angle_beta   90.00
_cell.angle_gamma   90.00
#
_symmetry.space_group_name_H-M   'P 1'
#
loop_
_entity.id
_entity.type
_entity.pdbx_description
1 polymer ?
#
loop_
_entity_poly.entity_id
_entity_poly.type
_entity_poly.pdbx_seq_one_letter_code
_entity_poly.pdbx_strand_id
1 'polypeptide(L)' 'MGSRGNKKKNRVEINKKQVNNTLAVFSTTEIIDTMNYMISELGSRGIQVRDFDNKHKTVKMIKIIGGKPYFLSE' A
#
# COMPACT_ATOMS: atom_id res chain seq x y z
N MET A 1 -25.09 -24.00 22.42
CA MET A 1 -24.95 -22.56 22.08
C MET A 1 -23.70 -22.05 22.80
N GLY A 2 -22.68 -21.41 22.23
CA GLY A 2 -22.33 -21.09 20.85
C GLY A 2 -20.81 -20.90 20.78
N SER A 3 -20.14 -21.70 19.95
CA SER A 3 -18.72 -21.57 19.64
C SER A 3 -18.55 -20.49 18.57
N ARG A 4 -18.46 -19.21 18.99
CA ARG A 4 -18.35 -18.04 18.08
C ARG A 4 -17.06 -17.22 18.24
N GLY A 5 -16.13 -17.64 19.09
CA GLY A 5 -14.88 -16.89 19.35
C GLY A 5 -13.71 -17.19 18.39
N ASN A 6 -13.66 -18.37 17.76
CA ASN A 6 -12.41 -18.86 17.15
C ASN A 6 -12.26 -18.62 15.62
N LYS A 7 -13.34 -18.31 14.90
CA LYS A 7 -13.29 -18.14 13.43
C LYS A 7 -12.65 -16.82 12.98
N LYS A 8 -12.69 -15.78 13.82
CA LYS A 8 -12.24 -14.42 13.44
C LYS A 8 -10.72 -14.28 13.45
N LYS A 9 -10.02 -14.95 14.38
CA LYS A 9 -8.54 -14.97 14.45
C LYS A 9 -7.91 -15.69 13.25
N ASN A 10 -8.42 -16.87 12.88
CA ASN A 10 -7.93 -17.61 11.71
C ASN A 10 -8.08 -16.84 10.41
N ARG A 11 -9.19 -16.13 10.18
CA ARG A 11 -9.41 -15.40 8.92
C ARG A 11 -8.42 -14.25 8.71
N VAL A 12 -8.01 -13.57 9.78
CA VAL A 12 -7.02 -12.48 9.72
C VAL A 12 -5.62 -13.02 9.48
N GLU A 13 -5.24 -14.15 10.11
CA GLU A 13 -3.95 -14.80 9.86
C GLU A 13 -3.84 -15.41 8.46
N ILE A 14 -4.91 -16.01 7.95
CA ILE A 14 -4.96 -16.55 6.58
C ILE A 14 -4.78 -15.42 5.57
N ASN A 15 -5.45 -14.29 5.75
CA ASN A 15 -5.27 -13.11 4.89
C ASN A 15 -3.83 -12.56 4.95
N LYS A 16 -3.21 -12.49 6.14
CA LYS A 16 -1.80 -12.05 6.26
C LYS A 16 -0.82 -13.00 5.55
N LYS A 17 -0.99 -14.33 5.69
CA LYS A 17 -0.12 -15.30 5.00
C LYS A 17 -0.31 -15.29 3.48
N GLN A 18 -1.54 -15.14 3.01
CA GLN A 18 -1.83 -15.17 1.58
C GLN A 18 -1.35 -13.89 0.88
N VAL A 19 -1.50 -12.72 1.51
CA VAL A 19 -0.98 -11.44 0.97
C VAL A 19 0.55 -11.41 0.94
N ASN A 20 1.22 -12.02 1.93
CA ASN A 20 2.69 -12.06 1.98
C ASN A 20 3.33 -12.81 0.81
N ASN A 21 2.60 -13.73 0.15
CA ASN A 21 3.15 -14.52 -0.95
C ASN A 21 2.84 -13.90 -2.33
N THR A 22 1.77 -13.13 -2.45
CA THR A 22 1.35 -12.56 -3.74
C THR A 22 2.25 -11.41 -4.20
N LEU A 23 2.81 -10.62 -3.28
CA LEU A 23 3.69 -9.52 -3.66
C LEU A 23 5.16 -9.92 -3.82
N ALA A 24 5.55 -11.09 -3.30
CA ALA A 24 6.92 -11.59 -3.33
C ALA A 24 7.42 -11.93 -4.75
N VAL A 25 6.51 -12.12 -5.71
CA VAL A 25 6.84 -12.41 -7.11
C VAL A 25 7.13 -11.17 -7.94
N PHE A 26 6.79 -9.98 -7.44
CA PHE A 26 7.02 -8.72 -8.13
C PHE A 26 8.33 -8.09 -7.66
N SER A 27 9.08 -7.53 -8.61
CA SER A 27 10.21 -6.67 -8.31
C SER A 27 9.76 -5.41 -7.56
N THR A 28 10.68 -4.82 -6.78
CA THR A 28 10.43 -3.53 -6.11
C THR A 28 9.96 -2.46 -7.11
N THR A 29 10.52 -2.45 -8.32
CA THR A 29 10.13 -1.51 -9.38
C THR A 29 8.66 -1.68 -9.78
N GLU A 30 8.21 -2.92 -10.04
CA GLU A 30 6.81 -3.20 -10.40
C GLU A 30 5.83 -2.80 -9.28
N ILE A 31 6.22 -3.02 -8.03
CA ILE A 31 5.44 -2.60 -6.86
C ILE A 31 5.33 -1.07 -6.84
N ILE A 32 6.44 -0.35 -7.05
CA ILE A 32 6.45 1.12 -7.08
C ILE A 32 5.64 1.67 -8.26
N ASP A 33 5.74 1.08 -9.44
CA ASP A 33 4.95 1.49 -10.61
C ASP A 33 3.45 1.30 -10.36
N THR A 34 3.06 0.19 -9.72
CA THR A 34 1.67 -0.06 -9.30
C THR A 34 1.21 0.98 -8.28
N MET A 35 2.05 1.34 -7.31
CA MET A 35 1.72 2.41 -6.34
C MET A 35 1.54 3.77 -7.02
N ASN A 36 2.39 4.12 -7.98
CA ASN A 36 2.27 5.35 -8.75
C ASN A 36 0.97 5.40 -9.56
N TYR A 37 0.60 4.29 -10.20
CA TYR A 37 -0.68 4.17 -10.88
C TYR A 37 -1.86 4.41 -9.91
N MET A 38 -1.85 3.78 -8.73
CA MET A 38 -2.89 3.98 -7.72
C MET A 38 -2.95 5.42 -7.21
N ILE A 39 -1.81 6.07 -6.98
CA ILE A 39 -1.76 7.49 -6.57
C ILE A 39 -2.40 8.37 -7.66
N SER A 40 -2.06 8.12 -8.93
CA SER A 40 -2.63 8.85 -10.07
C SER A 40 -4.14 8.63 -10.19
N GLU A 41 -4.62 7.39 -10.03
CA GLU A 41 -6.03 7.04 -10.10
C GLU A 41 -6.85 7.60 -8.93
N LEU A 42 -6.27 7.73 -7.74
CA LEU A 42 -6.90 8.46 -6.65
C LEU A 42 -6.99 9.96 -6.97
N GLY A 43 -5.91 10.53 -7.52
CA GLY A 43 -5.86 11.92 -7.96
C GLY A 43 -6.91 12.26 -9.01
N SER A 44 -7.12 11.38 -10.00
CA SER A 44 -8.17 11.55 -11.04
C SER A 44 -9.59 11.57 -10.46
N ARG A 45 -9.78 10.96 -9.28
CA ARG A 45 -11.04 10.95 -8.52
C ARG A 45 -11.14 12.08 -7.48
N GLY A 46 -10.18 13.01 -7.45
CA GLY A 46 -10.12 14.11 -6.48
C GLY A 46 -9.67 13.69 -5.08
N ILE A 47 -9.09 12.48 -4.92
CA ILE A 47 -8.59 11.97 -3.64
C ILE A 47 -7.07 12.16 -3.57
N GLN A 48 -6.60 12.79 -2.50
CA GLN A 48 -5.18 13.07 -2.28
C GLN A 48 -4.57 12.09 -1.28
N VAL A 49 -3.46 11.45 -1.66
CA VAL A 49 -2.63 10.69 -0.71
C VAL A 49 -1.74 11.67 0.03
N ARG A 50 -1.91 11.77 1.35
CA ARG A 50 -1.17 12.74 2.19
C ARG A 50 -0.15 12.04 3.07
N ASP A 51 0.94 12.74 3.35
CA ASP A 51 1.88 12.34 4.39
C ASP A 51 1.15 12.36 5.76
N PHE A 52 1.34 11.29 6.53
CA PHE A 52 0.70 11.13 7.83
C PHE A 52 1.27 12.09 8.87
N ASP A 53 2.59 12.30 8.85
CA ASP A 53 3.30 13.15 9.81
C ASP A 53 3.17 14.63 9.41
N ASN A 54 3.22 14.93 8.12
CA ASN A 54 3.01 16.27 7.59
C ASN A 54 1.79 16.33 6.66
N LYS A 55 0.61 16.55 7.23
CA LYS A 55 -0.68 16.59 6.51
C LYS A 55 -0.81 17.69 5.45
N HIS A 56 0.15 18.62 5.38
CA HIS A 56 0.21 19.63 4.33
C HIS A 56 0.87 19.10 3.05
N LYS A 57 1.62 18.00 3.13
CA LYS A 57 2.29 17.38 1.98
C LYS A 57 1.39 16.35 1.31
N THR A 58 1.22 16.51 0.01
CA THR A 58 0.49 15.56 -0.84
C THR A 58 1.49 14.75 -1.66
N VAL A 59 1.44 13.42 -1.52
CA VAL A 59 2.26 12.49 -2.31
C VAL A 59 1.81 12.52 -3.77
N LYS A 60 2.76 12.79 -4.68
CA LYS A 60 2.53 12.78 -6.13
C LYS A 60 3.03 11.53 -6.81
N MET A 61 4.20 11.07 -6.41
CA MET A 61 4.80 9.86 -6.94
C MET A 61 5.86 9.32 -6.00
N ILE A 62 6.23 8.08 -6.20
CA ILE A 62 7.31 7.37 -5.55
C ILE A 62 8.38 7.05 -6.60
N LYS A 63 9.65 7.30 -6.26
CA LYS A 63 10.83 7.00 -7.08
C LYS A 63 11.81 6.16 -6.28
N ILE A 64 12.55 5.30 -6.97
CA ILE A 64 13.67 4.55 -6.37
C ILE A 64 14.97 5.33 -6.63
N ILE A 65 15.70 5.66 -5.57
CA ILE A 65 17.03 6.31 -5.64
C ILE A 65 17.99 5.47 -4.81
N GLY A 66 19.03 4.92 -5.43
CA GLY A 66 20.00 4.05 -4.73
C GLY A 66 19.37 2.83 -4.06
N GLY A 67 18.34 2.24 -4.68
CA GLY A 67 17.61 1.09 -4.15
C GLY A 67 16.61 1.41 -3.03
N LYS A 68 16.46 2.68 -2.64
CA LYS A 68 15.51 3.12 -1.60
C LYS A 68 14.35 3.88 -2.23
N PRO A 69 13.09 3.61 -1.84
CA PRO A 69 11.95 4.38 -2.30
C PRO A 69 11.87 5.73 -1.58
N TYR A 70 11.61 6.80 -2.34
CA TYR A 70 11.36 8.16 -1.88
C TYR A 70 10.10 8.68 -2.56
N PHE A 71 9.31 9.51 -1.90
CA PHE A 71 8.16 10.15 -2.52
C PHE A 71 8.42 11.63 -2.82
N LEU A 72 7.86 12.11 -3.93
CA LEU A 72 7.76 13.53 -4.23
C LEU A 72 6.44 14.06 -3.67
N SER A 73 6.48 15.24 -3.06
CA SER A 73 5.31 15.90 -2.51
C SER A 73 5.20 17.36 -2.93
N GLU A 74 3.97 17.85 -3.04
CA GLU A 74 3.61 19.27 -3.09
C GLU A 74 2.86 19.72 -1.83
#